data_AF-A0A497J0W1-F1
#
_entry.id   AF-A0A497J0W1-F1
#
_cell.length_a   1.000
_cell.length_b   1.000
_cell.length_c   1.000
_cell.angle_alpha   90.00
_cell.angle_beta   90.00
_cell.angle_gamma   90.00
#
_symmetry.space_group_name_H-M   'P 1'
#
loop_
_entity.id
_entity.type
_entity.pdbx_description
1 polymer ?
#
loop_
_entity_poly.entity_id
_entity_poly.type
_entity_poly.pdbx_seq_one_letter_code
_entity_poly.pdbx_strand_id
1 'polypeptide(L)'
;MLPRAFYKLIHVFGYPKIGIGGIHWFMYLFRYKEHIIAVSDYKGGLRVAHYTPYYAKKRPNPPPQEGAEEVLEEFADKLMKFIMMSTLLNFKDTEPEPSFL
;
A
#
# COMPACT_ATOMS: atom_id res chain seq x y z
N MET A 1 -4.61 10.52 -10.63
CA MET A 1 -4.79 10.69 -9.17
C MET A 1 -3.72 9.98 -8.31
N LEU A 2 -2.66 9.42 -8.91
CA LEU A 2 -1.68 8.59 -8.23
C LEU A 2 -0.71 9.26 -7.24
N PRO A 3 -0.15 10.46 -7.52
CA PRO A 3 0.89 11.03 -6.68
C PRO A 3 0.44 11.18 -5.22
N ARG A 4 -0.77 11.71 -5.01
CA ARG A 4 -1.33 11.93 -3.68
C ARG A 4 -1.54 10.64 -2.88
N ALA A 5 -1.98 9.57 -3.54
CA ALA A 5 -2.15 8.26 -2.91
C ALA A 5 -0.80 7.72 -2.43
N PHE A 6 0.22 7.75 -3.29
CA PHE A 6 1.57 7.30 -2.95
C PHE A 6 2.19 8.09 -1.82
N TYR A 7 2.12 9.43 -1.86
CA TYR A 7 2.61 10.28 -0.78
C TYR A 7 1.96 9.95 0.56
N LYS A 8 0.64 9.73 0.57
CA LYS A 8 -0.09 9.39 1.78
C LYS A 8 0.31 8.03 2.35
N LEU A 9 0.54 7.05 1.49
CA LEU A 9 1.02 5.73 1.93
C LEU A 9 2.43 5.82 2.52
N ILE A 10 3.34 6.58 1.88
CA ILE A 10 4.70 6.80 2.41
C ILE A 10 4.66 7.46 3.79
N HIS A 11 3.79 8.46 3.95
CA HIS A 11 3.69 9.21 5.19
C HIS A 11 3.17 8.36 6.36
N VAL A 12 2.22 7.46 6.12
CA VAL A 12 1.58 6.67 7.18
C VAL A 12 2.24 5.31 7.40
N PHE A 13 2.75 4.67 6.35
CA PHE A 13 3.34 3.32 6.40
C PHE A 13 4.86 3.29 6.20
N GLY A 14 5.49 4.46 6.02
CA GLY A 14 6.92 4.57 5.75
C GLY A 14 7.27 4.29 4.28
N TYR A 15 8.56 4.36 3.94
CA TYR A 15 9.00 4.12 2.56
C TYR A 15 8.77 2.66 2.15
N PRO A 16 8.16 2.41 0.98
CA PRO A 16 7.95 1.06 0.48
C PRO A 16 9.28 0.43 0.06
N LYS A 17 9.29 -0.88 -0.13
CA LYS A 17 10.41 -1.52 -0.82
C LYS A 17 10.41 -1.08 -2.29
N ILE A 18 11.55 -0.55 -2.74
CA ILE A 18 11.75 -0.10 -4.13
C ILE A 18 12.35 -1.25 -4.93
N GLY A 19 11.66 -1.66 -5.99
CA GLY A 19 12.19 -2.61 -6.97
C GLY A 19 12.80 -1.87 -8.15
N ILE A 20 14.12 -1.88 -8.31
CA ILE A 20 14.78 -1.32 -9.50
C ILE A 20 14.90 -2.43 -10.55
N GLY A 21 14.26 -2.26 -11.70
CA GLY A 21 14.31 -3.22 -12.83
C GLY A 21 13.18 -4.25 -12.90
N GLY A 22 12.14 -4.12 -12.07
CA GLY A 22 10.95 -4.97 -12.08
C GLY A 22 9.70 -4.30 -12.68
N ILE A 23 8.57 -5.03 -12.69
CA ILE A 23 7.26 -4.55 -13.19
C ILE A 23 6.64 -3.47 -12.27
N HIS A 24 7.11 -3.36 -11.02
CA HIS A 24 6.63 -2.44 -9.98
C HIS A 24 7.81 -1.68 -9.37
N TRP A 25 7.69 -0.36 -9.22
CA TRP A 25 8.71 0.51 -8.60
C TRP A 25 8.53 0.62 -7.07
N PHE A 26 7.31 0.41 -6.57
CA PHE A 26 6.90 0.55 -5.18
C PHE A 26 5.99 -0.60 -4.77
N MET A 27 6.26 -1.25 -3.64
CA MET A 27 5.40 -2.31 -3.11
C MET A 27 5.30 -2.27 -1.59
N TYR A 28 4.06 -2.35 -1.09
CA TYR A 28 3.72 -2.66 0.29
C TYR A 28 3.10 -4.06 0.39
N LEU A 29 3.36 -4.74 1.50
CA LEU A 29 2.68 -5.98 1.87
C LEU A 29 1.96 -5.76 3.19
N PHE A 30 0.65 -6.01 3.21
CA PHE A 30 -0.19 -5.91 4.37
C PHE A 30 -0.67 -7.29 4.78
N ARG A 31 -0.74 -7.54 6.09
CA ARG A 31 -1.50 -8.67 6.64
C ARG A 31 -2.87 -8.14 7.07
N TYR A 32 -3.94 -8.65 6.47
CA TYR A 32 -5.31 -8.21 6.73
C TYR A 32 -6.26 -9.40 6.81
N LYS A 33 -6.95 -9.57 7.93
CA LYS A 33 -7.82 -10.74 8.22
C LYS A 33 -7.15 -12.10 7.93
N GLU A 34 -5.85 -12.19 8.20
CA GLU A 34 -5.02 -13.38 7.88
C GLU A 34 -4.67 -13.58 6.39
N HIS A 35 -5.09 -12.68 5.50
CA HIS A 35 -4.67 -12.64 4.10
C HIS A 35 -3.46 -11.74 3.91
N ILE A 36 -2.63 -12.03 2.90
CA ILE A 36 -1.55 -11.15 2.47
C ILE A 36 -2.05 -10.33 1.29
N ILE A 37 -2.00 -9.00 1.40
CA ILE A 37 -2.41 -8.07 0.36
C ILE A 37 -1.20 -7.25 -0.08
N ALA A 38 -0.91 -7.26 -1.37
CA ALA A 38 0.10 -6.40 -1.99
C ALA A 38 -0.55 -5.13 -2.55
N VAL A 39 0.06 -3.99 -2.26
CA VAL A 39 -0.28 -2.70 -2.87
C VAL A 39 0.94 -2.20 -3.63
N SER A 40 0.83 -2.04 -4.95
CA SER A 40 1.96 -1.61 -5.79
C SER A 40 1.57 -0.54 -6.81
N ASP A 41 2.57 0.14 -7.38
CA ASP A 41 2.35 0.91 -8.60
C ASP A 41 2.39 -0.02 -9.82
N TYR A 42 1.44 0.13 -10.72
CA TYR A 42 1.45 -0.59 -11.99
C TYR A 42 0.85 0.27 -13.09
N LYS A 43 1.65 0.54 -14.13
CA LYS A 43 1.24 1.35 -15.30
C LYS A 43 0.63 2.72 -14.92
N GLY A 44 1.17 3.36 -13.88
CA GLY A 44 0.63 4.63 -13.39
C GLY A 44 -0.73 4.49 -12.68
N GLY A 45 -1.08 3.29 -12.21
CA GLY A 45 -2.21 2.95 -11.35
C GLY A 45 -1.75 2.39 -9.99
N LEU A 46 -2.63 2.40 -8.99
CA LEU A 46 -2.42 1.68 -7.73
C LEU A 46 -3.07 0.30 -7.92
N ARG A 47 -2.26 -0.75 -7.84
CA ARG A 47 -2.71 -2.13 -7.92
C ARG A 47 -2.84 -2.68 -6.52
N VAL A 48 -3.99 -3.27 -6.20
CA VAL A 48 -4.22 -4.04 -4.97
C VAL A 48 -4.40 -5.49 -5.40
N ALA A 49 -3.62 -6.40 -4.83
CA ALA A 49 -3.63 -7.82 -5.19
C ALA A 49 -3.55 -8.71 -3.97
N HIS A 50 -4.33 -9.79 -3.94
CA HIS A 50 -4.18 -10.85 -2.95
C HIS A 50 -2.99 -11.74 -3.29
N TYR A 51 -2.19 -12.08 -2.29
CA TYR A 51 -1.11 -13.05 -2.39
C TYR A 51 -1.46 -14.29 -1.56
N THR A 52 -1.56 -15.44 -2.24
CA THR A 52 -1.68 -16.73 -1.59
C THR A 52 -0.29 -17.35 -1.47
N PRO A 53 0.27 -17.52 -0.27
CA PRO A 53 1.55 -18.19 -0.09
C PRO A 53 1.47 -19.62 -0.61
N TYR A 54 2.49 -20.05 -1.35
CA TYR A 54 2.66 -21.45 -1.70
C TYR A 54 4.04 -21.95 -1.31
N TYR A 55 4.10 -23.22 -0.91
CA TYR A 55 5.37 -23.90 -0.73
C TYR A 55 5.94 -24.25 -2.10
N ALA A 56 7.19 -23.87 -2.36
CA ALA A 56 7.89 -24.04 -3.64
C ALA A 56 7.90 -25.48 -4.19
N LYS A 57 7.58 -26.49 -3.37
CA LYS A 57 7.45 -27.90 -3.75
C LYS A 57 6.06 -28.28 -4.32
N LYS A 58 5.09 -27.35 -4.34
CA LYS A 58 3.73 -27.56 -4.85
C LYS A 58 3.49 -26.72 -6.11
N ARG A 59 2.39 -27.01 -6.83
CA ARG A 59 2.01 -26.36 -8.10
C ARG A 59 2.22 -24.84 -8.05
N PRO A 60 2.74 -24.21 -9.12
CA PRO A 60 3.17 -22.82 -9.11
C PRO A 60 2.07 -21.77 -8.92
N ASN A 61 0.79 -22.18 -8.85
CA ASN A 61 -0.34 -21.29 -8.59
C ASN A 61 -1.40 -22.07 -7.78
N PRO A 62 -1.40 -22.00 -6.44
CA PRO A 62 -2.50 -22.55 -5.66
C PRO A 62 -3.81 -21.80 -5.99
N PRO A 63 -4.98 -22.42 -5.79
CA PRO A 63 -6.21 -21.66 -5.77
C PRO A 63 -6.11 -20.54 -4.70
N PRO A 64 -6.81 -19.41 -4.90
CA PRO A 64 -6.87 -18.37 -3.88
C PRO A 64 -7.33 -18.94 -2.53
N GLN A 65 -6.81 -18.35 -1.45
CA GLN A 65 -7.32 -18.62 -0.10
C GLN A 65 -8.84 -18.36 -0.05
N GLU A 66 -9.57 -19.18 0.71
CA GLU A 66 -11.00 -18.98 0.93
C GLU A 66 -11.28 -17.56 1.46
N GLY A 67 -12.27 -16.87 0.88
CA GLY A 67 -12.60 -15.49 1.21
C GLY A 67 -11.68 -14.43 0.60
N ALA A 68 -10.73 -14.80 -0.27
CA ALA A 68 -9.75 -13.87 -0.81
C ALA A 68 -10.37 -12.73 -1.64
N GLU A 69 -11.47 -12.98 -2.34
CA GLU A 69 -12.14 -11.97 -3.17
C GLU A 69 -12.81 -10.91 -2.28
N GLU A 70 -13.63 -11.33 -1.32
CA GLU A 70 -14.33 -10.46 -0.39
C GLU A 70 -13.34 -9.64 0.46
N VAL A 71 -12.26 -10.28 0.91
CA VAL A 71 -11.21 -9.60 1.69
C VAL A 71 -10.46 -8.59 0.84
N LEU A 72 -10.18 -8.90 -0.43
CA LEU A 72 -9.51 -7.99 -1.35
C LEU A 72 -10.37 -6.77 -1.66
N GLU A 73 -11.67 -6.97 -1.93
CA GLU A 73 -12.63 -5.89 -2.19
C GLU A 73 -12.79 -4.99 -0.96
N GLU A 74 -13.00 -5.57 0.23
CA GLU A 74 -13.11 -4.82 1.48
C GLU A 74 -11.84 -4.02 1.77
N PHE A 75 -10.67 -4.62 1.59
CA PHE A 75 -9.40 -3.94 1.79
C PHE A 75 -9.22 -2.79 0.79
N ALA A 76 -9.53 -3.02 -0.49
CA ALA A 76 -9.43 -2.00 -1.52
C ALA A 76 -10.35 -0.81 -1.22
N ASP A 77 -11.59 -1.04 -0.82
CA ASP A 77 -12.53 0.02 -0.43
C ASP A 77 -12.01 0.82 0.78
N LYS A 78 -11.53 0.14 1.83
CA LYS A 78 -10.94 0.81 3.01
C LYS A 78 -9.70 1.62 2.64
N LEU A 79 -8.83 1.08 1.80
CA LEU A 79 -7.63 1.77 1.33
C LEU A 79 -7.99 3.01 0.53
N MET A 80 -8.97 2.92 -0.36
CA MET A 80 -9.44 4.04 -1.16
C MET A 80 -10.07 5.13 -0.29
N LYS A 81 -10.94 4.77 0.66
CA LYS A 81 -11.49 5.69 1.66
C LYS A 81 -10.39 6.36 2.48
N PHE A 82 -9.42 5.58 2.94
CA PHE A 82 -8.26 6.12 3.64
C PHE A 82 -7.51 7.13 2.76
N ILE A 83 -7.18 6.79 1.51
CA ILE A 83 -6.47 7.69 0.59
C ILE A 83 -7.27 8.98 0.34
N MET A 84 -8.58 8.85 0.14
CA MET A 84 -9.48 9.98 -0.16
C MET A 84 -9.73 10.89 1.04
N MET A 85 -9.67 10.38 2.27
CA MET A 85 -9.76 11.21 3.45
C MET A 85 -8.64 12.27 3.42
N SER A 86 -8.97 13.53 3.65
CA SER A 86 -7.97 14.57 3.86
C SER A 86 -7.24 14.29 5.16
N THR A 87 -6.05 13.69 5.09
CA THR A 87 -5.08 13.90 6.17
C THR A 87 -4.67 15.36 6.04
N LEU A 88 -4.88 16.16 7.09
CA LEU A 88 -4.14 17.41 7.23
C LEU A 88 -2.67 17.01 7.18
N LEU A 89 -2.01 17.26 6.04
CA LEU A 89 -0.56 17.29 5.99
C LEU A 89 -0.21 18.50 6.86
N ASN A 90 0.02 18.29 8.16
CA ASN A 90 0.39 19.35 9.08
C ASN A 90 1.76 19.87 8.63
N PHE A 91 1.77 20.87 7.74
CA PHE A 91 2.93 21.70 7.42
C PHE A 91 3.21 22.71 8.55
N LYS A 92 2.90 22.37 9.80
CA LYS A 92 3.02 23.26 10.96
C LYS A 92 4.26 23.03 11.83
N ASP A 93 5.16 22.12 11.45
CA ASP A 93 6.42 21.88 12.19
C ASP A 93 7.66 22.51 11.50
N THR A 94 7.46 23.52 10.65
CA THR A 94 8.57 24.28 10.04
C THR A 94 8.36 25.79 10.16
N GLU A 95 7.95 26.27 11.32
CA GLU A 95 8.34 27.64 11.73
C GLU A 95 9.56 27.49 12.63
N PRO A 96 10.72 28.10 12.28
CA PRO A 96 11.82 28.15 13.23
C PRO A 96 11.34 28.94 14.45
N GLU A 97 11.48 28.36 15.64
CA GLU A 97 11.31 29.05 16.92
C GLU A 97 11.98 30.44 16.82
N PRO A 98 11.26 31.55 17.10
CA PRO A 98 11.90 32.84 17.16
C PRO A 98 12.94 32.79 18.29
N SER A 99 14.21 32.89 17.92
CA SER A 99 15.30 33.08 18.87
C SER A 99 15.07 34.39 19.60
N PHE A 100 14.62 34.32 20.85
CA PHE A 100 14.64 35.47 21.75
C PHE A 100 16.10 35.69 22.18
N LEU A 101 16.77 36.60 21.47
CA LEU A 101 17.90 37.39 21.99
C LEU A 101 17.41 38.79 22.28
#